data_AF-A0ABD2ZYH9-F1
#
_entry.id   AF-A0ABD2ZYH9-F1
#
_cell.length_a   1.000
_cell.length_b   1.000
_cell.length_c   1.000
_cell.angle_alpha   90.00
_cell.angle_beta   90.00
_cell.angle_gamma   90.00
#
_symmetry.space_group_name_H-M   'P 1'
#
loop_
_entity.id
_entity.type
_entity.pdbx_description
1 polymer ?
#
loop_
_entity_poly.entity_id
_entity_poly.type
_entity_poly.pdbx_seq_one_letter_code
_entity_poly.pdbx_strand_id
1 'polypeptide(L)'
;MNVNDMKGWLKGKSLYGFFRSFKEKKKDEIRFHTAKLHAALSLTQLAAAIAGFTTSTTTEAQNTNPKSNGETRAGYKGMDSIVASAAALMTTVCAEAAESLGADRTQVESAVNSGLAIINPIDMMAVTATTSTCNVL
;
A
#
# COMPACT_ATOMS: atom_id res chain seq x y z
N MET A 1 -22.83 -48.84 29.78
CA MET A 1 -22.25 -47.54 29.38
C MET A 1 -23.14 -46.94 28.31
N ASN A 2 -23.77 -45.80 28.59
CA ASN A 2 -24.83 -45.22 27.78
C ASN A 2 -24.23 -44.39 26.62
N VAL A 3 -24.68 -44.64 25.40
CA VAL A 3 -24.12 -44.04 24.16
C VAL A 3 -24.56 -42.57 24.00
N ASN A 4 -25.54 -42.11 24.78
CA ASN A 4 -26.14 -40.79 24.62
C ASN A 4 -25.32 -39.63 25.21
N ASP A 5 -24.35 -39.91 26.10
CA ASP A 5 -23.55 -38.87 26.77
C ASP A 5 -22.33 -38.40 25.96
N MET A 6 -21.94 -39.11 24.90
CA MET A 6 -20.80 -38.71 24.06
C MET A 6 -21.13 -37.62 23.03
N LYS A 7 -22.42 -37.39 22.73
CA LYS A 7 -22.83 -36.47 21.66
C LYS A 7 -22.89 -35.00 22.11
N GLY A 8 -22.99 -34.74 23.41
CA GLY A 8 -22.95 -33.38 23.99
C GLY A 8 -21.55 -32.79 24.10
N TRP A 9 -20.52 -33.63 24.27
CA TRP A 9 -19.17 -33.16 24.61
C TRP A 9 -18.36 -32.65 23.40
N LEU A 10 -18.68 -33.15 22.20
CA LEU A 10 -17.97 -32.79 20.96
C LEU A 10 -18.44 -31.46 20.34
N LYS A 11 -19.67 -31.01 20.63
CA LYS A 11 -20.24 -29.81 19.99
C LYS A 11 -19.84 -28.49 20.67
N GLY A 12 -19.51 -28.51 21.96
CA GLY A 12 -19.13 -27.32 22.72
C GLY A 12 -17.66 -26.90 22.57
N LYS A 13 -16.75 -27.84 22.32
CA LYS A 13 -15.29 -27.59 22.30
C LYS A 13 -14.81 -26.90 21.01
N SER A 14 -15.42 -27.20 19.86
CA SER A 14 -15.04 -26.61 18.56
C SER A 14 -15.46 -25.15 18.45
N LEU A 15 -16.69 -24.83 18.88
CA LEU A 15 -17.19 -23.46 18.83
C LEU A 15 -16.54 -22.57 19.88
N TYR A 16 -16.29 -23.06 21.11
CA TYR A 16 -15.60 -22.28 22.13
C TYR A 16 -14.15 -21.91 21.73
N GLY A 17 -13.42 -22.82 21.07
CA GLY A 17 -12.11 -22.53 20.48
C GLY A 17 -12.18 -21.52 19.33
N PHE A 18 -13.21 -21.60 18.50
CA PHE A 18 -13.45 -20.64 17.41
C PHE A 18 -13.83 -19.25 17.93
N PHE A 19 -14.73 -19.15 18.90
CA PHE A 19 -15.08 -17.90 19.57
C PHE A 19 -13.90 -17.33 20.36
N ARG A 20 -13.06 -18.17 20.97
CA ARG A 20 -11.80 -17.74 21.61
C ARG A 20 -10.80 -17.20 20.60
N SER A 21 -10.64 -17.85 19.44
CA SER A 21 -9.83 -17.36 18.33
C SER A 21 -10.37 -16.05 17.75
N PHE A 22 -11.69 -15.88 17.63
CA PHE A 22 -12.32 -14.62 17.24
C PHE A 22 -12.16 -13.51 18.29
N LYS A 23 -12.16 -13.85 19.59
CA LYS A 23 -11.96 -12.90 20.69
C LYS A 23 -10.48 -12.53 20.90
N GLU A 24 -9.56 -13.45 20.60
CA GLU A 24 -8.11 -13.21 20.57
C GLU A 24 -7.73 -12.35 19.35
N LYS A 25 -8.32 -12.61 18.17
CA LYS A 25 -8.21 -11.72 16.99
C LYS A 25 -8.68 -10.28 17.26
N LYS A 26 -9.68 -10.07 18.12
CA LYS A 26 -10.15 -8.73 18.53
C LYS A 26 -9.26 -8.03 19.56
N LYS A 27 -8.35 -8.76 20.23
CA LYS A 27 -7.45 -8.20 21.26
C LYS A 27 -6.13 -7.68 20.70
N ASP A 28 -5.75 -8.12 19.49
CA ASP A 28 -4.57 -7.59 18.77
C ASP A 28 -4.89 -6.32 17.96
N GLU A 29 -6.15 -5.93 17.84
CA GLU A 29 -6.63 -4.82 16.99
C GLU A 29 -5.95 -3.47 17.28
N ILE A 30 -5.62 -3.16 18.54
CA ILE A 30 -5.01 -1.86 18.90
C ILE A 30 -3.52 -1.80 18.49
N ARG A 31 -2.79 -2.92 18.59
CA ARG A 31 -1.39 -3.01 18.11
C ARG A 31 -1.32 -3.18 16.59
N PHE A 32 -2.36 -3.78 16.00
CA PHE A 32 -2.51 -3.94 14.56
C PHE A 32 -2.85 -2.62 13.86
N HIS A 33 -3.60 -1.73 14.52
CA HIS A 33 -3.97 -0.43 13.94
C HIS A 33 -2.77 0.48 13.68
N THR A 34 -1.79 0.56 14.58
CA THR A 34 -0.58 1.38 14.35
C THR A 34 0.27 0.82 13.21
N ALA A 35 0.39 -0.51 13.10
CA ALA A 35 1.11 -1.15 12.00
C ALA A 35 0.41 -0.94 10.65
N LYS A 36 -0.92 -1.09 10.61
CA LYS A 36 -1.74 -0.82 9.42
C LYS A 36 -1.71 0.66 9.01
N LEU A 37 -1.77 1.57 9.97
CA LEU A 37 -1.65 3.01 9.71
C LEU A 37 -0.31 3.31 9.05
N HIS A 38 0.79 2.79 9.62
CA HIS A 38 2.11 2.97 9.04
C HIS A 38 2.20 2.37 7.62
N ALA A 39 1.64 1.18 7.41
CA ALA A 39 1.56 0.57 6.08
C ALA A 39 0.79 1.43 5.08
N ALA A 40 -0.36 2.00 5.48
CA ALA A 40 -1.16 2.88 4.63
C ALA A 40 -0.40 4.17 4.29
N LEU A 41 0.32 4.77 5.25
CA LEU A 41 1.17 5.94 5.00
C LEU A 41 2.35 5.61 4.08
N SER A 42 3.02 4.47 4.26
CA SER A 42 4.10 4.02 3.36
C SER A 42 3.60 3.76 1.93
N LEU A 43 2.41 3.17 1.77
CA LEU A 43 1.77 2.98 0.47
C LEU A 43 1.35 4.32 -0.16
N THR A 44 0.87 5.27 0.64
CA THR A 44 0.56 6.63 0.19
C THR A 44 1.81 7.32 -0.35
N GLN A 45 2.92 7.24 0.38
CA GLN A 45 4.21 7.76 -0.04
C GLN A 45 4.71 7.10 -1.33
N LEU A 46 4.64 5.77 -1.43
CA LEU A 46 5.05 5.03 -2.63
C LEU A 46 4.21 5.40 -3.86
N ALA A 47 2.88 5.46 -3.71
CA ALA A 47 1.99 5.83 -4.80
C ALA A 47 2.26 7.27 -5.29
N ALA A 48 2.47 8.20 -4.34
CA ALA A 48 2.80 9.58 -4.65
C ALA A 48 4.17 9.69 -5.36
N ALA A 49 5.14 8.88 -4.95
CA ALA A 49 6.44 8.77 -5.62
C ALA A 49 6.31 8.27 -7.05
N ILE A 50 5.52 7.23 -7.31
CA ILE A 50 5.29 6.70 -8.67
C ILE A 50 4.66 7.79 -9.56
N ALA A 51 3.65 8.51 -9.06
CA ALA A 51 3.01 9.60 -9.81
C ALA A 51 4.00 10.71 -10.20
N GLY A 52 4.85 11.15 -9.27
CA GLY A 52 5.86 12.19 -9.52
C GLY A 52 7.00 11.72 -10.43
N PHE A 53 7.50 10.50 -10.19
CA PHE A 53 8.61 9.92 -10.95
C PHE A 53 8.26 9.71 -12.42
N THR A 54 7.08 9.18 -12.71
CA THR A 54 6.60 8.99 -14.09
C THR A 54 6.39 10.31 -14.85
N THR A 55 6.04 11.38 -14.14
CA THR A 55 5.97 12.73 -14.73
C THR A 55 7.37 13.26 -15.06
N SER A 56 8.35 12.98 -14.21
CA SER A 56 9.74 13.44 -14.35
C SER A 56 10.49 12.73 -15.48
N THR A 57 10.25 11.42 -15.68
CA THR A 57 10.82 10.67 -16.80
C THR A 57 10.32 11.15 -18.15
N THR A 58 9.07 11.62 -18.22
CA THR A 58 8.48 12.20 -19.43
C THR A 58 9.20 13.50 -19.83
N THR A 59 9.56 14.35 -18.87
CA THR A 59 10.28 15.61 -19.13
C THR A 59 11.73 15.44 -19.56
N GLU A 60 12.45 14.47 -18.99
CA GLU A 60 13.85 14.19 -19.36
C GLU A 60 13.96 13.58 -20.78
N ALA A 61 12.97 12.79 -21.18
CA ALA A 61 12.87 12.25 -22.54
C ALA A 61 12.57 13.32 -23.61
N GLN A 62 12.05 14.49 -23.23
CA GLN A 62 11.76 15.59 -24.14
C GLN A 62 12.98 16.50 -24.40
N ASN A 63 13.97 16.52 -23.50
CA ASN A 63 15.17 17.36 -23.59
C ASN A 63 16.35 16.68 -24.31
N THR A 64 16.27 15.38 -24.60
CA THR A 64 17.26 14.67 -25.41
C THR A 64 16.80 14.63 -26.86
N ASN A 65 17.57 15.26 -27.74
CA ASN A 65 17.32 15.37 -29.19
C ASN A 65 16.93 13.99 -29.78
N PRO A 66 15.81 13.84 -30.49
CA PRO A 66 15.33 12.54 -30.99
C PRO A 66 16.16 12.12 -32.20
N LYS A 67 17.40 11.70 -31.95
CA LYS A 67 18.29 11.08 -32.95
C LYS A 67 18.79 9.74 -32.42
N SER A 68 17.89 8.77 -32.31
CA SER A 68 18.08 7.42 -32.84
C SER A 68 16.89 6.52 -32.49
N ASN A 69 16.68 5.52 -33.35
CA ASN A 69 15.83 4.34 -33.17
C ASN A 69 14.36 4.59 -32.77
N GLY A 70 13.55 4.82 -33.81
CA GLY A 70 12.10 4.89 -33.76
C GLY A 70 11.39 3.57 -33.40
N GLU A 71 10.08 3.72 -33.20
CA GLU A 71 9.05 2.75 -32.82
C GLU A 71 8.96 2.37 -31.35
N THR A 72 10.00 1.85 -30.68
CA THR A 72 9.79 1.31 -29.31
C THR A 72 9.52 2.39 -28.25
N ARG A 73 10.05 3.62 -28.40
CA ARG A 73 9.87 4.71 -27.41
C ARG A 73 8.57 5.50 -27.56
N ALA A 74 7.90 5.42 -28.72
CA ALA A 74 6.67 6.17 -28.97
C ALA A 74 5.45 5.55 -28.24
N GLY A 75 5.45 4.23 -28.01
CA GLY A 75 4.37 3.54 -27.29
C GLY A 75 4.29 3.87 -25.79
N TYR A 76 5.42 4.18 -25.15
CA TYR A 76 5.47 4.42 -23.69
C TYR A 76 5.05 5.84 -23.28
N LYS A 77 5.06 6.82 -24.20
CA LYS A 77 4.71 8.22 -23.88
C LYS A 77 3.27 8.40 -23.39
N GLY A 78 2.34 7.55 -23.85
CA GLY A 78 0.96 7.52 -23.35
C GLY A 78 0.83 6.75 -22.03
N MET A 79 1.62 5.69 -21.87
CA MET A 79 1.58 4.80 -20.71
C MET A 79 1.96 5.54 -19.42
N ASP A 80 2.98 6.41 -19.49
CA ASP A 80 3.43 7.20 -18.34
C ASP A 80 2.30 8.06 -17.75
N SER A 81 1.52 8.75 -18.59
CA SER A 81 0.37 9.54 -18.11
C SER A 81 -0.73 8.70 -17.46
N ILE A 82 -0.95 7.48 -17.96
CA ILE A 82 -1.94 6.55 -17.43
C ILE A 82 -1.45 6.01 -16.07
N VAL A 83 -0.17 5.63 -15.98
CA VAL A 83 0.46 5.16 -14.74
C VAL A 83 0.46 6.26 -13.68
N ALA A 84 0.81 7.50 -14.04
CA ALA A 84 0.77 8.62 -13.11
C ALA A 84 -0.65 8.89 -12.59
N SER A 85 -1.66 8.82 -13.46
CA SER A 85 -3.06 8.99 -13.07
C SER A 85 -3.56 7.86 -12.17
N ALA A 86 -3.22 6.62 -12.48
CA ALA A 86 -3.56 5.46 -11.64
C ALA A 86 -2.88 5.54 -10.27
N ALA A 87 -1.61 5.94 -10.24
CA ALA A 87 -0.86 6.14 -9.01
C ALA A 87 -1.44 7.28 -8.16
N ALA A 88 -1.86 8.40 -8.78
CA ALA A 88 -2.53 9.48 -8.07
C ALA A 88 -3.86 9.04 -7.43
N LEU A 89 -4.66 8.23 -8.13
CA LEU A 89 -5.87 7.63 -7.55
C LEU A 89 -5.53 6.69 -6.39
N MET A 90 -4.49 5.86 -6.51
CA MET A 90 -4.01 5.02 -5.42
C MET A 90 -3.53 5.85 -4.22
N THR A 91 -2.83 6.98 -4.44
CA THR A 91 -2.46 7.91 -3.36
C THR A 91 -3.69 8.37 -2.59
N THR A 92 -4.78 8.74 -3.28
CA THR A 92 -6.03 9.12 -2.62
C THR A 92 -6.65 7.97 -1.84
N VAL A 93 -6.72 6.76 -2.40
CA VAL A 93 -7.27 5.57 -1.72
C VAL A 93 -6.45 5.20 -0.48
N CYS A 94 -5.11 5.25 -0.57
CA CYS A 94 -4.23 4.97 0.56
C CYS A 94 -4.29 6.06 1.64
N ALA A 95 -4.45 7.32 1.24
CA ALA A 95 -4.65 8.44 2.16
C ALA A 95 -5.96 8.29 2.94
N GLU A 96 -7.08 8.01 2.25
CA GLU A 96 -8.38 7.77 2.88
C GLU A 96 -8.35 6.55 3.82
N ALA A 97 -7.63 5.49 3.42
CA ALA A 97 -7.40 4.34 4.28
C ALA A 97 -6.56 4.70 5.52
N ALA A 98 -5.52 5.52 5.37
CA ALA A 98 -4.71 5.99 6.49
C ALA A 98 -5.53 6.86 7.47
N GLU A 99 -6.35 7.79 6.96
CA GLU A 99 -7.26 8.62 7.76
C GLU A 99 -8.30 7.77 8.50
N SER A 100 -8.87 6.76 7.81
CA SER A 100 -9.80 5.79 8.41
C SER A 100 -9.15 4.93 9.52
N LEU A 101 -7.82 4.79 9.49
CA LEU A 101 -7.02 4.10 10.50
C LEU A 101 -6.52 5.05 11.60
N GLY A 102 -6.84 6.36 11.53
CA GLY A 102 -6.51 7.36 12.54
C GLY A 102 -5.29 8.22 12.23
N ALA A 103 -4.79 8.25 10.99
CA ALA A 103 -3.74 9.19 10.59
C ALA A 103 -4.27 10.63 10.59
N ASP A 104 -3.45 11.57 11.09
CA ASP A 104 -3.73 12.99 10.96
C ASP A 104 -3.46 13.45 9.52
N ARG A 105 -4.20 14.46 9.06
CA ARG A 105 -4.02 15.05 7.72
C ARG A 105 -2.60 15.53 7.47
N THR A 106 -1.91 16.05 8.49
CA THR A 106 -0.50 16.44 8.41
C THR A 106 0.44 15.27 8.14
N GLN A 107 0.14 14.08 8.66
CA GLN A 107 0.93 12.87 8.41
C GLN A 107 0.74 12.39 6.98
N VAL A 108 -0.51 12.44 6.48
CA VAL A 108 -0.85 12.12 5.09
C VAL A 108 -0.17 13.09 4.13
N GLU A 109 -0.33 14.39 4.35
CA GLU A 109 0.31 15.44 3.54
C GLU A 109 1.84 15.30 3.55
N SER A 110 2.44 15.01 4.72
CA SER A 110 3.87 14.75 4.81
C SER A 110 4.30 13.51 4.02
N ALA A 111 3.51 12.43 4.03
CA ALA A 111 3.80 11.21 3.26
C ALA A 111 3.67 11.44 1.75
N VAL A 112 2.68 12.21 1.31
CA VAL A 112 2.52 12.59 -0.10
C VAL A 112 3.69 13.45 -0.56
N ASN A 113 4.02 14.50 0.20
CA ASN A 113 5.12 15.41 -0.14
C ASN A 113 6.47 14.70 -0.15
N SER A 114 6.72 13.80 0.81
CA SER A 114 7.95 13.00 0.82
C SER A 114 8.03 12.03 -0.35
N GLY A 115 6.89 11.49 -0.79
CA GLY A 115 6.79 10.69 -2.02
C GLY A 115 7.11 11.50 -3.26
N LEU A 116 6.49 12.67 -3.44
CA LEU A 116 6.74 13.57 -4.58
C LEU A 116 8.19 14.05 -4.67
N ALA A 117 8.91 14.11 -3.55
CA ALA A 117 10.33 14.49 -3.53
C ALA A 117 11.27 13.42 -4.12
N ILE A 118 10.78 12.19 -4.37
CA ILE A 118 11.56 11.09 -4.93
C ILE A 118 11.69 11.27 -6.44
N ILE A 119 12.88 11.66 -6.88
CA ILE A 119 13.23 11.88 -8.29
C ILE A 119 14.19 10.82 -8.85
N ASN A 120 14.91 10.10 -8.00
CA ASN A 120 15.95 9.17 -8.43
C ASN A 120 15.48 7.71 -8.37
N PRO A 121 15.94 6.85 -9.31
CA PRO A 121 15.58 5.42 -9.32
C PRO A 121 16.02 4.67 -8.05
N ILE A 122 17.15 5.06 -7.45
CA ILE A 122 17.68 4.45 -6.22
C ILE A 122 16.74 4.71 -5.05
N ASP A 123 16.27 5.95 -4.90
CA ASP A 123 15.33 6.35 -3.86
C ASP A 123 13.96 5.69 -4.08
N MET A 124 13.54 5.53 -5.34
CA MET A 124 12.33 4.77 -5.71
C MET A 124 12.42 3.29 -5.33
N MET A 125 13.57 2.65 -5.57
CA MET A 125 13.79 1.27 -5.12
C MET A 125 13.79 1.16 -3.58
N ALA A 126 14.41 2.12 -2.89
CA ALA A 126 14.45 2.14 -1.44
C ALA A 126 13.04 2.26 -0.83
N VAL A 127 12.22 3.22 -1.29
CA VAL A 127 10.84 3.37 -0.79
C VAL A 127 9.98 2.15 -1.12
N THR A 128 10.21 1.49 -2.25
CA THR A 128 9.52 0.24 -2.62
C THR A 128 9.88 -0.89 -1.65
N ALA A 129 11.16 -1.05 -1.34
CA ALA A 129 11.63 -2.05 -0.39
C ALA A 129 11.06 -1.80 1.02
N THR A 130 11.11 -0.55 1.50
CA THR A 130 10.51 -0.15 2.77
C THR A 130 9.02 -0.49 2.80
N THR A 131 8.27 -0.10 1.77
CA THR A 131 6.82 -0.36 1.69
C THR A 131 6.51 -1.87 1.68
N SER A 132 7.33 -2.67 0.99
CA SER A 132 7.17 -4.14 1.00
C SER A 132 7.34 -4.73 2.40
N THR A 133 8.17 -4.15 3.25
CA THR A 133 8.31 -4.60 4.65
C THR A 133 7.11 -4.19 5.50
N CYS A 134 6.45 -3.07 5.15
CA CYS A 134 5.27 -2.57 5.85
C CYS A 134 3.98 -3.32 5.44
N ASN A 135 3.93 -3.94 4.25
CA ASN A 135 2.75 -4.61 3.70
C ASN A 135 2.58 -6.09 4.12
N VAL A 136 3.41 -6.62 5.03
CA VAL A 136 3.31 -8.02 5.48
C VAL A 136 2.31 -8.14 6.63
N LEU A 137 1.01 -8.16 6.29
CA LEU A 137 -0.08 -8.56 7.19
C LEU A 137 -1.01 -9.59 6.54
#